data_AF-A0A2G6HK90-F1
#
_entry.id   AF-A0A2G6HK90-F1
#
_cell.length_a   1.000
_cell.length_b   1.000
_cell.length_c   1.000
_cell.angle_alpha   90.00
_cell.angle_beta   90.00
_cell.angle_gamma   90.00
#
_symmetry.space_group_name_H-M   'P 1'
#
loop_
_entity.id
_entity.type
_entity.pdbx_description
1 polymer ?
#
loop_
_entity_poly.entity_id
_entity_poly.type
_entity_poly.pdbx_seq_one_letter_code
_entity_poly.pdbx_strand_id
1 'polypeptide(L)'
;MIEPSGPSGELQTSEKSAALTRFSTGPEQPRMRMRQRLARFGTTRSPQSAVLDPLFKIVRSNHPKADLALIERAYQTAEHYHRGQTRKSGALLHDTVEDTSYTIEQLTADFGEEIALLVDGVTKIDKVQYGDSAKAETIRKLIIAMSKDIRVLVIKLADRLHNLRTLGSMPPEKQIRTAKDTLQIFSPLAHRLGMNQIKWELEDLSFATIEPKIYDQIVQLVAQHAPLRERYLKNIIDEVKQVLA
;
A
#
# COMPACT_ATOMS: atom_id res chain seq x y z
N MET A 1 -55.16 31.93 -20.85
CA MET A 1 -55.25 33.26 -21.50
C MET A 1 -54.17 34.13 -20.86
N ILE A 2 -53.04 34.34 -21.56
CA ILE A 2 -52.69 35.53 -22.37
C ILE A 2 -51.83 36.51 -21.53
N GLU A 3 -50.52 36.41 -21.75
CA GLU A 3 -49.50 37.48 -21.76
C GLU A 3 -49.85 38.56 -22.82
N PRO A 4 -49.21 39.76 -22.94
CA PRO A 4 -47.77 40.06 -22.78
C PRO A 4 -47.54 41.46 -22.10
N SER A 5 -46.36 42.07 -21.95
CA SER A 5 -45.23 42.28 -22.87
C SER A 5 -44.05 42.98 -22.16
N GLY A 6 -42.82 42.57 -22.49
CA GLY A 6 -41.54 43.26 -22.17
C GLY A 6 -41.32 44.55 -23.00
N PRO A 7 -40.08 45.05 -23.27
CA PRO A 7 -38.87 44.24 -23.55
C PRO A 7 -37.48 44.77 -23.08
N SER A 8 -36.50 43.83 -23.09
CA SER A 8 -35.13 43.84 -23.66
C SER A 8 -34.00 44.82 -23.28
N GLY A 9 -32.79 44.25 -23.15
CA GLY A 9 -31.52 44.95 -23.39
C GLY A 9 -30.26 44.24 -22.86
N GLU A 10 -29.69 43.33 -23.66
CA GLU A 10 -28.47 42.52 -23.42
C GLU A 10 -27.14 43.22 -23.84
N LEU A 11 -26.03 42.71 -23.28
CA LEU A 11 -24.65 42.60 -23.81
C LEU A 11 -23.83 43.87 -24.19
N GLN A 12 -22.60 44.01 -23.64
CA GLN A 12 -21.34 43.80 -24.37
C GLN A 12 -20.06 44.11 -23.54
N THR A 13 -19.08 43.24 -23.75
CA THR A 13 -17.66 43.31 -23.40
C THR A 13 -16.91 44.26 -24.35
N SER A 14 -15.88 44.98 -23.87
CA SER A 14 -14.74 45.41 -24.71
C SER A 14 -13.57 45.93 -23.88
N GLU A 15 -12.40 45.35 -24.16
CA GLU A 15 -11.07 45.71 -23.74
C GLU A 15 -10.68 47.14 -24.14
N LYS A 16 -9.91 47.85 -23.30
CA LYS A 16 -8.93 48.83 -23.80
C LYS A 16 -7.62 48.78 -23.00
N SER A 17 -6.60 48.35 -23.75
CA SER A 17 -5.17 48.53 -23.54
C SER A 17 -4.78 49.97 -23.18
N ALA A 18 -3.94 50.15 -22.18
CA ALA A 18 -3.14 51.35 -21.99
C ALA A 18 -1.74 50.95 -21.50
N ALA A 19 -0.79 51.08 -22.41
CA ALA A 19 0.63 50.89 -22.23
C ALA A 19 1.21 51.86 -21.18
N LEU A 20 2.09 51.36 -20.30
CA LEU A 20 3.08 52.21 -19.66
C LEU A 20 4.49 51.68 -19.94
N THR A 21 5.24 52.54 -20.58
CA THR A 21 6.58 52.38 -21.15
C THR A 21 7.65 52.36 -20.05
N ARG A 22 8.65 51.50 -20.26
CA ARG A 22 9.91 51.37 -19.53
C ARG A 22 10.77 52.65 -19.61
N PHE A 23 11.63 52.88 -18.62
CA PHE A 23 13.10 53.09 -18.78
C PHE A 23 13.82 53.27 -17.42
N SER A 24 14.84 52.44 -17.15
CA SER A 24 16.10 52.74 -16.43
C SER A 24 16.93 51.44 -16.36
N THR A 25 17.93 51.24 -17.24
CA THR A 25 19.39 51.55 -17.10
C THR A 25 20.13 50.76 -16.00
N GLY A 26 20.98 49.82 -16.43
CA GLY A 26 22.01 49.11 -15.63
C GLY A 26 22.74 48.05 -16.47
N PRO A 27 24.05 47.77 -16.25
CA PRO A 27 25.03 47.61 -17.34
C PRO A 27 25.25 46.19 -17.89
N GLU A 28 25.75 46.14 -19.14
CA GLU A 28 26.24 44.95 -19.84
C GLU A 28 27.45 44.30 -19.16
N GLN A 29 27.45 42.96 -19.10
CA GLN A 29 28.64 42.14 -18.88
C GLN A 29 28.61 40.87 -19.77
N PRO A 30 29.79 40.29 -20.10
CA PRO A 30 30.13 39.94 -21.47
C PRO A 30 29.79 38.50 -21.89
N ARG A 31 29.60 38.34 -23.20
CA ARG A 31 29.40 37.07 -23.90
C ARG A 31 30.65 36.18 -23.80
N MET A 32 30.52 35.02 -23.17
CA MET A 32 31.32 33.84 -23.50
C MET A 32 30.41 32.65 -23.79
N ARG A 33 30.17 32.40 -25.08
CA ARG A 33 29.85 31.07 -25.59
C ARG A 33 31.17 30.46 -26.06
N MET A 34 31.59 29.35 -25.45
CA MET A 34 31.80 28.07 -26.14
C MET A 34 32.46 27.10 -25.16
N ARG A 35 31.71 26.09 -24.68
CA ARG A 35 32.16 24.69 -24.55
C ARG A 35 31.06 23.82 -23.96
N GLN A 36 31.07 22.57 -24.44
CA GLN A 36 30.31 21.41 -23.97
C GLN A 36 28.86 21.27 -24.49
N ARG A 37 28.76 20.85 -25.76
CA ARG A 37 27.79 19.82 -26.15
C ARG A 37 28.52 18.48 -26.14
N LEU A 38 28.54 17.79 -25.00
CA LEU A 38 28.51 16.33 -25.02
C LEU A 38 27.11 15.93 -24.60
N ALA A 39 26.44 15.21 -25.50
CA ALA A 39 25.04 14.89 -25.40
C ALA A 39 24.74 14.04 -24.16
N ARG A 40 23.71 14.47 -23.44
CA ARG A 40 22.80 13.66 -22.64
C ARG A 40 22.67 12.23 -23.20
N PHE A 41 23.30 11.27 -22.55
CA PHE A 41 22.71 9.95 -22.37
C PHE A 41 21.99 9.95 -21.02
N GLY A 42 20.90 10.72 -20.96
CA GLY A 42 19.90 10.52 -19.95
C GLY A 42 19.03 9.37 -20.41
N THR A 43 19.20 8.20 -19.83
CA THR A 43 18.12 7.22 -19.78
C THR A 43 16.92 7.96 -19.24
N THR A 44 15.90 8.12 -20.08
CA THR A 44 14.59 8.60 -19.65
C THR A 44 14.12 7.63 -18.57
N ARG A 45 14.33 7.95 -17.30
CA ARG A 45 13.73 7.19 -16.20
C ARG A 45 12.22 7.34 -16.37
N SER A 46 11.56 6.23 -16.67
CA SER A 46 10.10 6.19 -16.72
C SER A 46 9.56 6.65 -15.35
N PRO A 47 8.50 7.47 -15.29
CA PRO A 47 7.89 7.92 -14.03
C PRO A 47 7.48 6.78 -13.09
N GLN A 48 7.35 5.57 -13.63
CA GLN A 48 7.06 4.31 -12.92
C GLN A 48 8.18 3.84 -11.99
N SER A 49 9.46 4.23 -12.23
CA SER A 49 10.55 3.85 -11.32
C SER A 49 10.35 4.43 -9.92
N ALA A 50 9.70 5.61 -9.82
CA ALA A 50 9.50 6.32 -8.57
C ALA A 50 8.61 5.58 -7.54
N VAL A 51 7.68 4.73 -8.00
CA VAL A 51 6.81 3.93 -7.12
C VAL A 51 7.56 2.73 -6.55
N LEU A 52 8.47 2.15 -7.34
CA LEU A 52 9.23 0.95 -6.97
C LEU A 52 10.55 1.29 -6.26
N ASP A 53 11.07 2.51 -6.39
CA ASP A 53 12.33 2.95 -5.80
C ASP A 53 12.42 2.68 -4.27
N PRO A 54 11.38 2.95 -3.45
CA PRO A 54 11.40 2.60 -2.02
C PRO A 54 11.45 1.09 -1.78
N LEU A 55 10.70 0.31 -2.57
CA LEU A 55 10.67 -1.14 -2.47
C LEU A 55 12.04 -1.75 -2.84
N PHE A 56 12.64 -1.30 -3.94
CA PHE A 56 13.96 -1.75 -4.38
C PHE A 56 15.05 -1.43 -3.36
N LYS A 57 14.96 -0.27 -2.68
CA LYS A 57 15.89 0.08 -1.61
C LYS A 57 15.80 -0.90 -0.44
N ILE A 58 14.58 -1.24 -0.01
CA ILE A 58 14.35 -2.21 1.08
C ILE A 58 14.83 -3.60 0.67
N VAL A 59 14.45 -4.06 -0.52
CA VAL A 59 14.82 -5.38 -1.03
C VAL A 59 16.33 -5.52 -1.15
N ARG A 60 17.05 -4.52 -1.70
CA ARG A 60 18.53 -4.57 -1.78
C ARG A 60 19.21 -4.59 -0.41
N SER A 61 18.62 -3.92 0.58
CA SER A 61 19.20 -3.84 1.93
C SER A 61 19.15 -5.20 2.63
N ASN A 62 18.10 -5.99 2.39
CA ASN A 62 17.90 -7.30 3.02
C ASN A 62 18.37 -8.48 2.13
N HIS A 63 18.30 -8.32 0.81
CA HIS A 63 18.64 -9.33 -0.19
C HIS A 63 19.44 -8.71 -1.34
N PRO A 64 20.77 -8.55 -1.19
CA PRO A 64 21.63 -7.90 -2.18
C PRO A 64 21.65 -8.60 -3.56
N LYS A 65 21.32 -9.90 -3.60
CA LYS A 65 21.29 -10.73 -4.82
C LYS A 65 19.89 -10.89 -5.44
N ALA A 66 18.88 -10.20 -4.91
CA ALA A 66 17.52 -10.32 -5.44
C ALA A 66 17.44 -9.81 -6.89
N ASP A 67 16.74 -10.56 -7.74
CA ASP A 67 16.46 -10.14 -9.12
C ASP A 67 15.38 -9.06 -9.14
N LEU A 68 15.80 -7.80 -9.17
CA LEU A 68 14.89 -6.65 -9.23
C LEU A 68 14.15 -6.57 -10.56
N ALA A 69 14.70 -7.13 -11.65
CA ALA A 69 14.03 -7.13 -12.95
C ALA A 69 12.80 -8.04 -12.94
N LEU A 70 12.82 -9.13 -12.17
CA LEU A 70 11.64 -9.96 -11.94
C LEU A 70 10.53 -9.19 -11.22
N ILE A 71 10.87 -8.43 -10.18
CA ILE A 71 9.91 -7.61 -9.42
C ILE A 71 9.33 -6.50 -10.29
N GLU A 72 10.17 -5.83 -11.08
CA GLU A 72 9.73 -4.80 -12.02
C GLU A 72 8.78 -5.37 -13.08
N ARG A 73 9.12 -6.51 -13.68
CA ARG A 73 8.24 -7.19 -14.65
C ARG A 73 6.91 -7.61 -14.02
N ALA A 74 6.94 -8.19 -12.81
CA ALA A 74 5.72 -8.56 -12.10
C ALA A 74 4.81 -7.34 -11.88
N TYR A 75 5.39 -6.21 -11.44
CA TYR A 75 4.66 -4.97 -11.27
C TYR A 75 4.06 -4.46 -12.59
N GLN A 76 4.83 -4.45 -13.67
CA GLN A 76 4.37 -3.97 -14.98
C GLN A 76 3.26 -4.86 -15.55
N THR A 77 3.40 -6.18 -15.46
CA THR A 77 2.35 -7.14 -15.86
C THR A 77 1.08 -6.87 -15.08
N ALA A 78 1.19 -6.71 -13.76
CA ALA A 78 0.02 -6.45 -12.95
C ALA A 78 -0.61 -5.07 -13.21
N GLU A 79 0.19 -4.01 -13.40
CA GLU A 79 -0.31 -2.70 -13.81
C GLU A 79 -1.05 -2.77 -15.16
N HIS A 80 -0.50 -3.53 -16.12
CA HIS A 80 -1.09 -3.69 -17.46
C HIS A 80 -2.49 -4.33 -17.38
N TYR A 81 -2.61 -5.46 -16.68
CA TYR A 81 -3.86 -6.20 -16.57
C TYR A 81 -4.93 -5.49 -15.72
N HIS A 82 -4.51 -4.61 -14.80
CA HIS A 82 -5.42 -3.81 -13.99
C HIS A 82 -5.66 -2.39 -14.55
N ARG A 83 -5.12 -2.08 -15.73
CA ARG A 83 -5.30 -0.77 -16.35
C ARG A 83 -6.78 -0.53 -16.64
N GLY A 84 -7.32 0.57 -16.12
CA GLY A 84 -8.74 0.92 -16.24
C GLY A 84 -9.63 0.35 -15.12
N GLN A 85 -9.10 -0.49 -14.23
CA GLN A 85 -9.79 -0.86 -13.00
C GLN A 85 -9.45 0.13 -11.89
N THR A 86 -10.43 0.87 -11.39
CA THR A 86 -10.25 1.69 -10.19
C THR A 86 -10.37 0.79 -8.95
N ARG A 87 -9.24 0.31 -8.41
CA ARG A 87 -9.25 -0.37 -7.10
C ARG A 87 -9.49 0.66 -5.99
N LYS A 88 -10.41 0.37 -5.06
CA LYS A 88 -10.59 1.17 -3.82
C LYS A 88 -9.48 0.96 -2.78
N SER A 89 -8.55 0.03 -3.03
CA SER A 89 -7.39 -0.27 -2.17
C SER A 89 -6.28 -0.94 -2.99
N GLY A 90 -5.04 -0.50 -2.83
CA GLY A 90 -3.91 -0.72 -3.75
C GLY A 90 -3.18 -2.07 -3.62
N ALA A 91 -3.87 -3.19 -3.82
CA ALA A 91 -3.22 -4.51 -3.88
C ALA A 91 -2.69 -4.80 -5.29
N LEU A 92 -1.40 -4.59 -5.55
CA LEU A 92 -0.86 -4.54 -6.91
C LEU A 92 -0.50 -5.89 -7.56
N LEU A 93 -0.61 -7.05 -6.90
CA LEU A 93 -0.05 -8.29 -7.46
C LEU A 93 -0.85 -9.59 -7.28
N HIS A 94 -1.79 -9.72 -6.32
CA HIS A 94 -2.50 -11.00 -6.14
C HIS A 94 -3.82 -11.09 -6.92
N ASP A 95 -4.42 -9.95 -7.26
CA ASP A 95 -5.71 -9.88 -7.96
C ASP A 95 -5.60 -10.02 -9.48
N THR A 96 -4.40 -10.17 -10.07
CA THR A 96 -4.27 -10.29 -11.53
C THR A 96 -4.97 -11.51 -12.09
N VAL A 97 -4.86 -12.66 -11.43
CA VAL A 97 -5.47 -13.91 -11.90
C VAL A 97 -6.95 -14.00 -11.50
N GLU A 98 -7.38 -13.26 -10.48
CA GLU A 98 -8.77 -13.27 -10.01
C GLU A 98 -9.65 -12.27 -10.74
N ASP A 99 -9.15 -11.06 -10.97
CA ASP A 99 -9.93 -9.92 -11.47
C ASP A 99 -9.67 -9.59 -12.95
N THR A 100 -8.81 -10.35 -13.63
CA THR A 100 -8.46 -10.10 -15.03
C THR A 100 -8.44 -11.38 -15.87
N SER A 101 -8.31 -11.23 -17.19
CA SER A 101 -8.25 -12.36 -18.13
C SER A 101 -6.92 -13.12 -18.14
N TYR A 102 -6.00 -12.81 -17.22
CA TYR A 102 -4.68 -13.45 -17.12
C TYR A 102 -4.77 -14.85 -16.52
N THR A 103 -4.29 -15.86 -17.26
CA THR A 103 -4.45 -17.28 -16.85
C THR A 103 -3.21 -17.83 -16.12
N ILE A 104 -3.39 -18.93 -15.39
CA ILE A 104 -2.30 -19.62 -14.70
C ILE A 104 -1.25 -20.15 -15.70
N GLU A 105 -1.66 -20.54 -16.90
CA GLU A 105 -0.76 -20.99 -17.96
C GLU A 105 0.14 -19.84 -18.44
N GLN A 106 -0.41 -18.63 -18.59
CA GLN A 106 0.36 -17.43 -18.94
C GLN A 106 1.32 -17.04 -17.81
N LEU A 107 0.85 -17.06 -16.56
CA LEU A 107 1.69 -16.81 -15.38
C LEU A 107 2.87 -17.80 -15.29
N THR A 108 2.62 -19.07 -15.60
CA THR A 108 3.65 -20.11 -15.62
C THR A 108 4.69 -19.86 -16.71
N ALA A 109 4.26 -19.42 -17.90
CA ALA A 109 5.17 -19.10 -18.99
C ALA A 109 6.04 -17.87 -18.71
N ASP A 110 5.46 -16.85 -18.06
CA ASP A 110 6.13 -15.56 -17.83
C ASP A 110 7.04 -15.55 -16.59
N PHE A 111 6.65 -16.25 -15.52
CA PHE A 111 7.29 -16.18 -14.20
C PHE A 111 7.75 -17.54 -13.66
N GLY A 112 7.39 -18.64 -14.32
CA GLY A 112 7.75 -19.99 -13.93
C GLY A 112 6.71 -20.66 -13.03
N GLU A 113 6.86 -21.98 -12.89
CA GLU A 113 5.93 -22.86 -12.18
C GLU A 113 5.84 -22.56 -10.67
N GLU A 114 6.96 -22.18 -10.06
CA GLU A 114 7.01 -21.88 -8.63
C GLU A 114 6.13 -20.68 -8.25
N ILE A 115 6.21 -19.59 -9.02
CA ILE A 115 5.41 -18.37 -8.79
C ILE A 115 3.94 -18.64 -9.12
N ALA A 116 3.67 -19.41 -10.18
CA ALA A 116 2.32 -19.80 -10.53
C ALA A 116 1.64 -20.62 -9.43
N LEU A 117 2.35 -21.56 -8.81
CA LEU A 117 1.84 -22.34 -7.68
C LEU A 117 1.53 -21.48 -6.46
N LEU A 118 2.36 -20.47 -6.17
CA LEU A 118 2.12 -19.54 -5.06
C LEU A 118 0.85 -18.72 -5.29
N VAL A 119 0.69 -18.14 -6.49
CA VAL A 119 -0.47 -17.31 -6.82
C VAL A 119 -1.75 -18.16 -6.87
N ASP A 120 -1.71 -19.35 -7.48
CA ASP A 120 -2.83 -20.30 -7.47
C ASP A 120 -3.22 -20.71 -6.03
N GLY A 121 -2.22 -20.90 -5.16
CA GLY A 121 -2.45 -21.16 -3.74
C GLY A 121 -3.18 -20.03 -3.02
N VAL A 122 -2.80 -18.77 -3.27
CA VAL A 122 -3.43 -17.58 -2.66
C VAL A 122 -4.86 -17.39 -3.18
N THR A 123 -5.07 -17.44 -4.49
CA THR A 123 -6.39 -17.23 -5.13
C THR A 123 -7.43 -18.27 -4.69
N LYS A 124 -7.03 -19.53 -4.53
CA LYS A 124 -7.93 -20.58 -4.01
C LYS A 124 -8.43 -20.33 -2.58
N ILE A 125 -7.71 -19.54 -1.79
CA ILE A 125 -8.11 -19.17 -0.42
C ILE A 125 -9.15 -18.05 -0.45
N ASP A 126 -9.07 -17.13 -1.42
CA ASP A 126 -9.98 -15.97 -1.52
C ASP A 126 -11.39 -16.32 -2.03
N LYS A 127 -11.52 -17.34 -2.88
CA LYS A 127 -12.80 -17.76 -3.48
C LYS A 127 -13.80 -18.44 -2.51
N VAL A 128 -13.50 -18.54 -1.22
CA VAL A 128 -14.32 -19.31 -0.28
C VAL A 128 -15.47 -18.46 0.30
N GLN A 129 -16.69 -18.87 -0.04
CA GLN A 129 -17.96 -18.28 0.41
C GLN A 129 -18.07 -18.21 1.94
N TYR A 130 -18.78 -17.18 2.38
CA TYR A 130 -18.69 -16.61 3.71
C TYR A 130 -19.95 -16.95 4.53
N GLY A 131 -19.85 -17.90 5.47
CA GLY A 131 -20.88 -18.28 6.46
C GLY A 131 -20.27 -18.87 7.74
N ASP A 132 -21.03 -19.05 8.82
CA ASP A 132 -20.47 -19.53 10.11
C ASP A 132 -19.89 -20.96 10.04
N SER A 133 -20.39 -21.80 9.13
CA SER A 133 -19.79 -23.11 8.81
C SER A 133 -18.55 -23.02 7.90
N ALA A 134 -18.27 -21.87 7.30
CA ALA A 134 -17.16 -21.69 6.36
C ALA A 134 -15.82 -21.40 7.04
N LYS A 135 -15.80 -20.97 8.31
CA LYS A 135 -14.54 -20.65 9.01
C LYS A 135 -13.61 -21.85 9.12
N ALA A 136 -14.16 -23.02 9.47
CA ALA A 136 -13.39 -24.26 9.56
C ALA A 136 -12.89 -24.73 8.18
N GLU A 137 -13.67 -24.47 7.12
CA GLU A 137 -13.28 -24.77 5.74
C GLU A 137 -12.16 -23.83 5.27
N THR A 138 -12.25 -22.54 5.56
CA THR A 138 -11.20 -21.55 5.27
C THR A 138 -9.91 -21.92 6.00
N ILE A 139 -9.98 -22.28 7.29
CA ILE A 139 -8.81 -22.75 8.05
C ILE A 139 -8.24 -24.03 7.42
N ARG A 140 -9.08 -25.01 7.07
CA ARG A 140 -8.64 -26.26 6.44
C ARG A 140 -7.95 -26.00 5.10
N LYS A 141 -8.50 -25.13 4.25
CA LYS A 141 -7.90 -24.75 2.96
C LYS A 141 -6.59 -24.01 3.13
N LEU A 142 -6.53 -23.09 4.09
CA LEU A 142 -5.30 -22.38 4.44
C LEU A 142 -4.20 -23.35 4.90
N ILE A 143 -4.56 -24.37 5.70
CA ILE A 143 -3.65 -25.46 6.13
C ILE A 143 -3.18 -26.30 4.94
N ILE A 144 -4.07 -26.66 4.01
CA ILE A 144 -3.71 -27.45 2.81
C ILE A 144 -2.83 -26.63 1.84
N ALA A 145 -3.06 -25.33 1.72
CA ALA A 145 -2.24 -24.46 0.89
C ALA A 145 -0.84 -24.29 1.49
N MET A 146 -0.75 -24.02 2.80
CA MET A 146 0.54 -23.86 3.48
C MET A 146 1.35 -25.15 3.59
N SER A 147 0.70 -26.33 3.55
CA SER A 147 1.42 -27.62 3.58
C SER A 147 2.18 -27.88 2.28
N LYS A 148 1.75 -27.28 1.16
CA LYS A 148 2.48 -27.31 -0.10
C LYS A 148 3.58 -26.25 -0.14
N ASP A 149 3.27 -25.03 0.31
CA ASP A 149 4.25 -23.95 0.42
C ASP A 149 3.85 -22.91 1.49
N ILE A 150 4.69 -22.74 2.50
CA ILE A 150 4.44 -21.81 3.60
C ILE A 150 4.41 -20.34 3.17
N ARG A 151 5.04 -20.00 2.03
CA ARG A 151 5.09 -18.64 1.48
C ARG A 151 3.69 -18.15 1.07
N VAL A 152 2.78 -19.05 0.72
CA VAL A 152 1.37 -18.72 0.45
C VAL A 152 0.72 -18.04 1.67
N LEU A 153 0.98 -18.55 2.87
CA LEU A 153 0.46 -17.96 4.11
C LEU A 153 1.08 -16.59 4.39
N VAL A 154 2.39 -16.43 4.13
CA VAL A 154 3.08 -15.14 4.31
C VAL A 154 2.49 -14.08 3.38
N ILE A 155 2.28 -14.41 2.11
CA ILE A 155 1.62 -13.53 1.14
C ILE A 155 0.22 -13.17 1.61
N LYS A 156 -0.55 -14.15 2.13
CA LYS A 156 -1.91 -13.90 2.60
C LYS A 156 -1.95 -13.02 3.86
N LEU A 157 -1.01 -13.18 4.78
CA LEU A 157 -0.88 -12.31 5.95
C LEU A 157 -0.53 -10.88 5.55
N ALA A 158 0.36 -10.70 4.56
CA ALA A 158 0.71 -9.38 4.03
C ALA A 158 -0.48 -8.71 3.36
N ASP A 159 -1.24 -9.44 2.54
CA ASP A 159 -2.52 -8.98 1.98
C ASP A 159 -3.48 -8.55 3.09
N ARG A 160 -3.67 -9.40 4.10
CA ARG A 160 -4.63 -9.09 5.17
C ARG A 160 -4.23 -7.89 6.01
N LEU A 161 -2.95 -7.73 6.27
CA LEU A 161 -2.39 -6.55 6.93
C LEU A 161 -2.64 -5.28 6.12
N HIS A 162 -2.42 -5.31 4.80
CA HIS A 162 -2.72 -4.17 3.93
C HIS A 162 -4.21 -3.82 3.98
N ASN A 163 -5.09 -4.82 3.87
CA ASN A 163 -6.53 -4.61 3.93
C ASN A 163 -6.98 -3.97 5.25
N LEU A 164 -6.39 -4.36 6.39
CA LEU A 164 -6.65 -3.72 7.68
C LEU A 164 -6.21 -2.26 7.71
N ARG A 165 -5.04 -1.93 7.13
CA ARG A 165 -4.56 -0.54 7.03
C ARG A 165 -5.44 0.34 6.15
N THR A 166 -6.21 -0.24 5.23
CA THR A 166 -7.08 0.49 4.29
C THR A 166 -8.58 0.28 4.52
N LEU A 167 -9.01 -0.16 5.71
CA LEU A 167 -10.42 -0.47 6.00
C LEU A 167 -11.38 0.71 5.80
N GLY A 168 -10.91 1.96 5.91
CA GLY A 168 -11.77 3.15 5.90
C GLY A 168 -12.63 3.33 4.63
N SER A 169 -12.32 2.65 3.52
CA SER A 169 -13.06 2.76 2.26
C SER A 169 -14.28 1.82 2.15
N MET A 170 -14.45 0.86 3.07
CA MET A 170 -15.53 -0.13 3.03
C MET A 170 -16.66 0.15 4.06
N PRO A 171 -17.88 -0.38 3.88
CA PRO A 171 -18.97 -0.22 4.84
C PRO A 171 -18.63 -0.77 6.24
N PRO A 172 -19.16 -0.18 7.33
CA PRO A 172 -18.82 -0.58 8.71
C PRO A 172 -19.00 -2.06 9.01
N GLU A 173 -20.06 -2.69 8.49
CA GLU A 173 -20.30 -4.12 8.69
C GLU A 173 -19.18 -5.00 8.11
N LYS A 174 -18.68 -4.64 6.91
CA LYS A 174 -17.55 -5.35 6.29
C LYS A 174 -16.26 -5.11 7.08
N GLN A 175 -16.03 -3.90 7.58
CA GLN A 175 -14.87 -3.59 8.41
C GLN A 175 -14.83 -4.48 9.66
N ILE A 176 -15.94 -4.52 10.41
CA ILE A 176 -16.05 -5.31 11.64
C ILE A 176 -15.87 -6.80 11.34
N ARG A 177 -16.46 -7.29 10.24
CA ARG A 177 -16.29 -8.68 9.81
C ARG A 177 -14.82 -9.01 9.53
N THR A 178 -14.17 -8.22 8.69
CA THR A 178 -12.75 -8.43 8.33
C THR A 178 -11.85 -8.36 9.56
N ALA A 179 -12.09 -7.43 10.47
CA ALA A 179 -11.35 -7.35 11.73
C ALA A 179 -11.56 -8.60 12.62
N LYS A 180 -12.80 -9.07 12.76
CA LYS A 180 -13.12 -10.29 13.53
C LYS A 180 -12.46 -11.53 12.94
N ASP A 181 -12.55 -11.71 11.63
CA ASP A 181 -11.91 -12.83 10.93
C ASP A 181 -10.38 -12.78 11.08
N THR A 182 -9.80 -11.57 11.05
CA THR A 182 -8.37 -11.36 11.31
C THR A 182 -7.96 -11.82 12.70
N LEU A 183 -8.68 -11.41 13.74
CA LEU A 183 -8.38 -11.84 15.12
C LEU A 183 -8.55 -13.35 15.31
N GLN A 184 -9.60 -13.94 14.73
CA GLN A 184 -9.91 -15.35 14.96
C GLN A 184 -9.01 -16.31 14.16
N ILE A 185 -8.56 -15.90 12.98
CA ILE A 185 -7.88 -16.79 12.03
C ILE A 185 -6.43 -16.35 11.83
N PHE A 186 -6.20 -15.09 11.44
CA PHE A 186 -4.91 -14.64 10.94
C PHE A 186 -3.91 -14.28 12.04
N SER A 187 -4.33 -13.65 13.14
CA SER A 187 -3.44 -13.39 14.29
C SER A 187 -2.83 -14.67 14.88
N PRO A 188 -3.61 -15.74 15.18
CA PRO A 188 -3.06 -17.00 15.67
C PRO A 188 -2.06 -17.64 14.71
N LEU A 189 -2.26 -17.47 13.40
CA LEU A 189 -1.34 -18.00 12.38
C LEU A 189 -0.03 -17.21 12.33
N ALA A 190 -0.10 -15.89 12.39
CA ALA A 190 1.10 -15.04 12.51
C ALA A 190 1.91 -15.40 13.77
N HIS A 191 1.23 -15.66 14.89
CA HIS A 191 1.87 -16.13 16.12
C HIS A 191 2.57 -17.49 15.93
N ARG A 192 1.92 -18.46 15.29
CA ARG A 192 2.50 -19.78 15.01
C ARG A 192 3.74 -19.72 14.12
N LEU A 193 3.84 -18.73 13.24
CA LEU A 193 5.01 -18.48 12.40
C LEU A 193 6.12 -17.67 13.10
N GLY A 194 5.92 -17.25 14.35
CA GLY A 194 6.84 -16.36 15.06
C GLY A 194 6.86 -14.93 14.51
N MET A 195 5.87 -14.54 13.68
CA MET A 195 5.78 -13.21 13.08
C MET A 195 5.13 -12.20 14.05
N ASN A 196 5.77 -11.97 15.19
CA ASN A 196 5.20 -11.17 16.29
C ASN A 196 4.85 -9.72 15.88
N GLN A 197 5.67 -9.08 15.04
CA GLN A 197 5.38 -7.73 14.56
C GLN A 197 4.08 -7.67 13.75
N ILE A 198 3.89 -8.60 12.80
CA ILE A 198 2.66 -8.68 12.02
C ILE A 198 1.49 -9.01 12.94
N LYS A 199 1.66 -9.96 13.85
CA LYS A 199 0.62 -10.35 14.82
C LYS A 199 0.10 -9.14 15.59
N TRP A 200 0.98 -8.37 16.22
CA TRP A 200 0.58 -7.19 17.00
C TRP A 200 -0.11 -6.16 16.15
N GLU A 201 0.40 -5.89 14.94
CA GLU A 201 -0.24 -4.92 14.05
C GLU A 201 -1.63 -5.37 13.58
N LEU A 202 -1.80 -6.67 13.27
CA LEU A 202 -3.12 -7.24 12.97
C LEU A 202 -4.08 -7.11 14.15
N GLU A 203 -3.60 -7.38 15.38
CA GLU A 203 -4.41 -7.29 16.61
C GLU A 203 -4.83 -5.85 16.90
N ASP A 204 -3.90 -4.91 16.87
CA ASP A 204 -4.16 -3.49 17.15
C ASP A 204 -5.15 -2.89 16.14
N LEU A 205 -4.93 -3.11 14.83
CA LEU A 205 -5.82 -2.60 13.79
C LEU A 205 -7.22 -3.22 13.85
N SER A 206 -7.29 -4.52 14.14
CA SER A 206 -8.57 -5.20 14.28
C SER A 206 -9.32 -4.72 15.52
N PHE A 207 -8.62 -4.54 16.64
CA PHE A 207 -9.21 -4.07 17.88
C PHE A 207 -9.69 -2.61 17.77
N ALA A 208 -8.89 -1.73 17.14
CA ALA A 208 -9.30 -0.35 16.82
C ALA A 208 -10.56 -0.29 15.95
N THR A 209 -10.76 -1.29 15.08
CA THR A 209 -11.95 -1.38 14.22
C THR A 209 -13.17 -1.89 14.97
N ILE A 210 -13.01 -2.90 15.85
CA ILE A 210 -14.13 -3.54 16.54
C ILE A 210 -14.60 -2.71 17.73
N GLU A 211 -13.68 -2.14 18.52
CA GLU A 211 -13.97 -1.39 19.75
C GLU A 211 -13.27 -0.03 19.77
N PRO A 212 -13.64 0.92 18.88
CA PRO A 212 -12.92 2.18 18.71
C PRO A 212 -12.87 3.02 20.00
N LYS A 213 -13.96 3.05 20.77
CA LYS A 213 -14.02 3.81 22.03
C LYS A 213 -13.07 3.26 23.10
N ILE A 214 -12.96 1.93 23.19
CA ILE A 214 -12.08 1.29 24.17
C ILE A 214 -10.62 1.47 23.74
N TYR A 215 -10.36 1.33 22.43
CA TYR A 215 -9.05 1.59 21.86
C TYR A 215 -8.55 3.01 22.19
N ASP A 216 -9.36 4.03 21.94
CA ASP A 216 -9.00 5.42 22.23
C ASP A 216 -8.71 5.67 23.72
N GLN A 217 -9.49 5.06 24.61
CA GLN A 217 -9.26 5.13 26.06
C GLN A 217 -7.92 4.49 26.44
N ILE A 218 -7.60 3.32 25.90
CA ILE A 218 -6.32 2.64 26.16
C ILE A 218 -5.16 3.49 25.66
N VAL A 219 -5.26 4.05 24.46
CA VAL A 219 -4.23 4.94 23.90
C VAL A 219 -4.00 6.15 24.81
N GLN A 220 -5.07 6.77 25.31
CA GLN A 220 -4.96 7.89 26.25
C GLN A 220 -4.31 7.50 27.57
N LEU A 221 -4.71 6.38 28.17
CA LEU A 221 -4.13 5.89 29.42
C LEU A 221 -2.65 5.56 29.25
N VAL A 222 -2.28 4.88 28.16
CA VAL A 222 -0.87 4.56 27.87
C VAL A 222 -0.05 5.84 27.68
N ALA A 223 -0.59 6.85 26.98
CA ALA A 223 0.09 8.12 26.78
C ALA A 223 0.29 8.90 28.09
N GLN A 224 -0.68 8.85 29.01
CA GLN A 224 -0.57 9.48 30.34
C GLN A 224 0.53 8.84 31.20
N HIS A 225 0.70 7.52 31.13
CA HIS A 225 1.70 6.79 31.91
C HIS A 225 3.08 6.69 31.24
N ALA A 226 3.19 6.99 29.93
CA ALA A 226 4.44 6.88 29.18
C ALA A 226 5.62 7.67 29.78
N PRO A 227 5.47 8.93 30.25
CA PRO A 227 6.60 9.70 30.77
C PRO A 227 7.20 9.10 32.05
N LEU A 228 6.36 8.54 32.92
CA LEU A 228 6.80 7.87 34.15
C LEU A 228 7.52 6.56 33.82
N ARG A 229 6.96 5.78 32.89
CA ARG A 229 7.57 4.53 32.41
C ARG A 229 8.92 4.78 31.75
N GLU A 230 9.05 5.82 30.93
CA GLU A 230 10.32 6.18 30.27
C GLU A 230 11.40 6.57 31.28
N ARG A 231 11.07 7.38 32.29
CA ARG A 231 12.01 7.73 33.36
C ARG A 231 12.47 6.50 34.14
N TYR A 232 11.53 5.63 34.48
CA TYR A 232 11.83 4.39 35.20
C TYR A 232 12.71 3.44 34.38
N LEU A 233 12.37 3.21 33.10
CA LEU A 233 13.17 2.39 32.19
C LEU A 233 14.58 2.97 31.99
N LYS A 234 14.70 4.29 31.88
CA LYS A 234 16.00 4.95 31.74
C LYS A 234 16.89 4.66 32.96
N ASN A 235 16.36 4.81 34.17
CA ASN A 235 17.11 4.53 35.39
C ASN A 235 17.58 3.06 35.45
N ILE A 236 16.71 2.10 35.11
CA ILE A 236 17.07 0.67 35.06
C ILE A 236 18.14 0.41 34.00
N ILE A 237 17.99 0.99 32.80
CA ILE A 237 18.97 0.80 31.72
C ILE A 237 20.34 1.34 32.14
N ASP A 238 20.38 2.49 32.82
CA ASP A 238 21.62 3.10 33.29
C ASP A 238 22.27 2.26 34.41
N GLU A 239 21.48 1.70 35.33
CA GLU A 239 21.95 0.79 36.39
C GLU A 239 22.51 -0.53 35.81
N VAL A 240 21.78 -1.15 34.88
CA VAL A 240 22.24 -2.38 34.20
C VAL A 240 23.52 -2.12 33.39
N LYS A 241 23.63 -0.97 32.73
CA LYS A 241 24.86 -0.59 32.01
C LYS A 241 26.06 -0.41 32.95
N GLN A 242 25.86 0.09 34.16
CA GLN A 242 26.94 0.20 35.15
C GLN A 242 27.42 -1.16 35.65
N VAL A 243 26.54 -2.16 35.74
CA VAL A 243 26.89 -3.52 36.18
C VAL A 243 27.57 -4.34 35.06
N LEU A 244 27.27 -4.02 33.79
CA LEU A 244 27.87 -4.69 32.63
C LEU A 244 29.21 -4.07 32.18
N ALA A 245 29.60 -2.93 32.74
CA ALA A 245 30.88 -2.25 32.48
C ALA A 245 31.97 -2.70 33.46
#